data_AF-A0A9E4RR76-F1
#
_entry.id   AF-A0A9E4RR76-F1
#
_cell.length_a   1.000
_cell.length_b   1.000
_cell.length_c   1.000
_cell.angle_alpha   90.00
_cell.angle_beta   90.00
_cell.angle_gamma   90.00
#
_symmetry.space_group_name_H-M   'P 1'
#
loop_
_entity.id
_entity.type
_entity.pdbx_description
1 polymer ?
#
loop_
_entity_poly.entity_id
_entity_poly.type
_entity_poly.pdbx_seq_one_letter_code
_entity_poly.pdbx_strand_id
1 'polypeptide(L)'
;MGPVIAVGMRTAFGLMVATGLAFVGFFVGWVSSPPGPTLPVSMLIGGAGLGAAVGGLIGWHKPESPRSVRWINLLLVLTGGLAGAWVGWELGPIFYPEGVSRPGGSIYNAPPFYVALLSAGIGANVLAMMFYSFRLWRYREV
;
A
#
# COMPACT_ATOMS: atom_id res chain seq x y z
N MET A 1 -20.09 -17.85 8.95
CA MET A 1 -19.85 -16.40 8.83
C MET A 1 -20.23 -15.96 7.42
N GLY A 2 -21.03 -14.90 7.27
CA GLY A 2 -21.49 -14.47 5.94
C GLY A 2 -20.37 -13.92 5.05
N PRO A 3 -20.55 -13.87 3.72
CA PRO A 3 -19.55 -13.38 2.76
C PRO A 3 -19.02 -11.98 3.07
N VAL A 4 -19.90 -11.09 3.55
CA VAL A 4 -19.57 -9.71 3.92
C VAL A 4 -18.63 -9.65 5.12
N ILE A 5 -18.84 -10.51 6.12
CA ILE A 5 -17.99 -10.57 7.32
C ILE A 5 -16.58 -11.06 6.93
N ALA A 6 -16.50 -12.07 6.06
CA ALA A 6 -15.22 -12.59 5.58
C ALA A 6 -14.41 -11.55 4.79
N VAL A 7 -15.08 -10.79 3.91
CA VAL A 7 -14.45 -9.69 3.16
C VAL A 7 -14.02 -8.56 4.11
N GLY A 8 -14.87 -8.19 5.07
CA GLY A 8 -14.54 -7.16 6.07
C GLY A 8 -13.32 -7.52 6.91
N MET A 9 -13.26 -8.75 7.45
CA MET A 9 -12.12 -9.21 8.25
C MET A 9 -10.83 -9.30 7.43
N ARG A 10 -10.89 -9.78 6.18
CA ARG A 10 -9.73 -9.79 5.27
C ARG A 10 -9.26 -8.39 4.92
N THR A 11 -10.19 -7.45 4.73
CA THR A 11 -9.85 -6.04 4.47
C THR A 11 -9.16 -5.42 5.68
N ALA A 12 -9.67 -5.63 6.89
CA ALA A 12 -9.05 -5.12 8.11
C ALA A 12 -7.65 -5.70 8.34
N PHE A 13 -7.52 -7.03 8.21
CA PHE A 13 -6.23 -7.71 8.33
C PHE A 13 -5.26 -7.28 7.23
N GLY A 14 -5.70 -7.26 5.97
CA GLY A 14 -4.92 -6.84 4.83
C GLY A 14 -4.47 -5.39 4.92
N LEU A 15 -5.30 -4.49 5.46
CA LEU A 15 -4.94 -3.10 5.69
C LEU A 15 -3.88 -2.98 6.79
N MET A 16 -4.04 -3.71 7.89
CA MET A 16 -3.08 -3.72 8.99
C MET A 16 -1.69 -4.20 8.52
N VAL A 17 -1.65 -5.34 7.81
CA VAL A 17 -0.39 -5.91 7.30
C VAL A 17 0.21 -5.05 6.18
N ALA A 18 -0.60 -4.54 5.26
CA ALA A 18 -0.14 -3.64 4.19
C ALA A 18 0.46 -2.36 4.76
N THR A 19 -0.20 -1.75 5.75
CA THR A 19 0.32 -0.53 6.38
C THR A 19 1.62 -0.81 7.11
N GLY A 20 1.68 -1.88 7.91
CA GLY A 20 2.90 -2.28 8.63
C GLY A 20 4.07 -2.57 7.67
N LEU A 21 3.81 -3.27 6.57
CA LEU A 21 4.86 -3.54 5.57
C LEU A 21 5.18 -2.33 4.70
N ALA A 22 4.27 -1.37 4.50
CA ALA A 22 4.58 -0.09 3.87
C ALA A 22 5.63 0.68 4.69
N PHE A 23 5.49 0.70 6.02
CA PHE A 23 6.51 1.27 6.91
C PHE A 23 7.86 0.58 6.71
N VAL A 24 7.90 -0.76 6.77
CA VAL A 24 9.13 -1.53 6.55
C VAL A 24 9.73 -1.22 5.17
N GLY A 25 8.92 -1.24 4.12
CA GLY A 25 9.35 -0.99 2.75
C GLY A 25 9.91 0.42 2.56
N PHE A 26 9.34 1.43 3.23
CA PHE A 26 9.90 2.77 3.23
C PHE A 26 11.28 2.82 3.89
N PHE A 27 11.47 2.20 5.06
CA PHE A 27 12.78 2.19 5.72
C PHE A 27 13.83 1.45 4.88
N VAL A 28 13.43 0.37 4.19
CA VAL A 28 14.30 -0.30 3.23
C VAL A 28 14.68 0.63 2.07
N GLY A 29 13.72 1.35 1.51
CA GLY A 29 13.97 2.37 0.48
C GLY A 29 14.89 3.48 0.96
N TRP A 30 14.74 3.91 2.21
CA TRP A 30 15.61 4.91 2.84
C TRP A 30 17.04 4.40 3.02
N VAL A 31 17.24 3.24 3.66
CA VAL A 31 18.59 2.67 3.87
C VAL A 31 19.29 2.38 2.55
N SER A 32 18.52 2.04 1.51
CA SER A 32 19.03 1.78 0.16
C SER A 32 19.29 3.05 -0.66
N SER A 33 18.87 4.22 -0.16
CA SER A 33 19.04 5.48 -0.86
C SER A 33 20.50 5.94 -0.82
N PRO A 34 21.05 6.48 -1.93
CA PRO A 34 22.39 7.05 -1.94
C PRO A 34 22.52 8.14 -0.86
N PRO A 35 23.64 8.18 -0.12
CA PRO A 35 23.89 9.26 0.84
C PRO A 35 23.96 10.59 0.10
N GLY A 36 23.12 11.54 0.49
CA GLY A 36 23.02 12.85 -0.15
C GLY A 36 22.14 13.82 0.64
N PRO A 37 22.17 15.13 0.31
CA PRO A 37 21.41 16.16 1.00
C PRO A 37 19.89 16.03 0.84
N THR A 38 19.43 15.27 -0.17
CA THR A 38 18.01 14.99 -0.44
C THR A 38 17.82 13.51 -0.71
N LEU A 39 16.89 12.87 0.01
CA LEU A 39 16.52 11.48 -0.26
C LEU A 39 15.71 11.36 -1.56
N PRO A 40 16.00 10.38 -2.43
CA PRO A 40 15.25 10.16 -3.66
C PRO A 40 13.81 9.72 -3.36
N VAL A 41 12.87 10.62 -3.62
CA VAL A 41 11.43 10.43 -3.41
C VAL A 41 10.91 9.13 -4.06
N SER A 42 11.41 8.78 -5.25
CA SER A 42 11.03 7.56 -5.96
C SER A 42 11.38 6.28 -5.21
N MET A 43 12.51 6.24 -4.47
CA MET A 43 12.88 5.07 -3.67
C MET A 43 12.01 4.95 -2.41
N LEU A 44 11.60 6.07 -1.84
CA LEU A 44 10.72 6.11 -0.67
C LEU A 44 9.29 5.69 -1.03
N ILE A 45 8.72 6.29 -2.09
CA ILE A 45 7.39 5.92 -2.62
C ILE A 45 7.41 4.48 -3.13
N GLY A 46 8.45 4.09 -3.87
CA GLY A 46 8.60 2.73 -4.38
C GLY A 46 8.71 1.72 -3.26
N GLY A 47 9.52 1.98 -2.24
CA GLY A 47 9.66 1.14 -1.06
C GLY A 47 8.34 1.00 -0.29
N ALA A 48 7.67 2.10 0.01
CA ALA A 48 6.37 2.11 0.68
C ALA A 48 5.31 1.34 -0.12
N GLY A 49 5.21 1.59 -1.42
CA GLY A 49 4.23 0.94 -2.30
C GLY A 49 4.49 -0.55 -2.48
N LEU A 50 5.76 -0.97 -2.61
CA LEU A 50 6.13 -2.39 -2.67
C LEU A 50 5.88 -3.09 -1.34
N GLY A 51 6.22 -2.45 -0.22
CA GLY A 51 5.90 -2.96 1.12
C GLY A 51 4.40 -3.15 1.33
N ALA A 52 3.61 -2.13 0.97
CA ALA A 52 2.16 -2.20 1.00
C ALA A 52 1.63 -3.33 0.10
N ALA A 53 2.22 -3.52 -1.08
CA ALA A 53 1.82 -4.56 -1.99
C ALA A 53 2.11 -5.97 -1.44
N VAL A 54 3.23 -6.18 -0.76
CA VAL A 54 3.48 -7.47 -0.08
C VAL A 54 2.42 -7.72 1.00
N GLY A 55 2.07 -6.70 1.79
CA GLY A 55 1.05 -6.88 2.83
C GLY A 55 -0.37 -7.05 2.30
N GLY A 56 -0.73 -6.36 1.22
CA GLY A 56 -1.97 -6.61 0.50
C GLY A 56 -1.99 -8.02 -0.08
N LEU A 57 -0.85 -8.53 -0.56
CA LEU A 57 -0.78 -9.88 -1.08
C LEU A 57 -1.00 -10.87 0.06
N ILE A 58 -0.35 -10.71 1.21
CA ILE A 58 -0.57 -11.57 2.40
C ILE A 58 -2.05 -11.54 2.83
N GLY A 59 -2.68 -10.37 2.87
CA GLY A 59 -4.09 -10.24 3.27
C GLY A 59 -5.09 -10.89 2.30
N TRP A 60 -4.76 -10.90 1.00
CA TRP A 60 -5.66 -11.31 -0.07
C TRP A 60 -5.23 -12.56 -0.83
N HIS A 61 -4.11 -13.19 -0.45
CA HIS A 61 -3.63 -14.40 -1.10
C HIS A 61 -4.56 -15.58 -0.80
N LYS A 62 -4.85 -16.35 -1.85
CA LYS A 62 -5.63 -17.58 -1.79
C LYS A 62 -4.88 -18.67 -2.57
N PRO A 63 -4.13 -19.55 -1.90
CA PRO A 63 -3.35 -20.58 -2.58
C PRO A 63 -4.23 -21.59 -3.34
N GLU A 64 -5.48 -21.75 -2.95
CA GLU A 64 -6.49 -22.59 -3.61
C GLU A 64 -6.99 -22.00 -4.95
N SER A 65 -6.81 -20.70 -5.19
CA SER A 65 -7.32 -20.05 -6.40
C SER A 65 -6.56 -20.47 -7.67
N PRO A 66 -7.18 -20.42 -8.87
CA PRO A 66 -6.49 -20.64 -10.13
C PRO A 66 -5.28 -19.72 -10.32
N ARG A 67 -4.26 -20.18 -11.07
CA ARG A 67 -3.02 -19.42 -11.30
C ARG A 67 -3.28 -18.03 -11.89
N SER A 68 -4.24 -17.90 -12.79
CA SER A 68 -4.65 -16.60 -13.38
C SER A 68 -5.13 -15.61 -12.33
N VAL A 69 -5.95 -16.06 -11.38
CA VAL A 69 -6.48 -15.23 -10.29
C VAL A 69 -5.35 -14.74 -9.37
N ARG A 70 -4.38 -15.60 -9.06
CA ARG A 70 -3.22 -15.22 -8.23
C ARG A 70 -2.39 -14.13 -8.89
N TRP A 71 -2.17 -14.22 -10.21
CA TRP A 71 -1.46 -13.19 -10.97
C TRP A 71 -2.23 -11.88 -11.03
N ILE A 72 -3.55 -11.93 -11.27
CA ILE A 72 -4.40 -10.73 -11.26
C ILE A 72 -4.35 -10.07 -9.89
N ASN A 73 -4.48 -10.83 -8.81
CA ASN A 73 -4.38 -10.30 -7.45
C ASN A 73 -3.03 -9.63 -7.20
N LEU A 74 -1.92 -10.27 -7.61
CA LEU A 74 -0.58 -9.68 -7.49
C LEU A 74 -0.48 -8.35 -8.26
N LEU A 75 -0.98 -8.28 -9.50
CA LEU A 75 -0.99 -7.05 -10.28
C LEU A 75 -1.84 -5.94 -9.65
N LEU A 76 -3.02 -6.27 -9.14
CA LEU A 76 -3.92 -5.31 -8.50
C LEU A 76 -3.31 -4.75 -7.22
N VAL A 77 -2.71 -5.60 -6.41
CA VAL A 77 -2.11 -5.19 -5.15
C VAL A 77 -0.84 -4.36 -5.40
N LEU A 78 -0.03 -4.72 -6.40
CA LEU A 78 1.16 -3.94 -6.79
C LEU A 78 0.78 -2.56 -7.36
N THR A 79 -0.15 -2.51 -8.31
CA THR A 79 -0.62 -1.25 -8.89
C THR A 79 -1.31 -0.38 -7.83
N GLY A 80 -2.13 -0.99 -6.96
CA GLY A 80 -2.78 -0.31 -5.85
C GLY A 80 -1.81 0.24 -4.81
N GLY A 81 -0.80 -0.54 -4.42
CA GLY A 81 0.22 -0.11 -3.46
C GLY A 81 1.06 1.06 -3.98
N LEU A 82 1.54 0.98 -5.23
CA LEU A 82 2.33 2.03 -5.86
C LEU A 82 1.51 3.29 -6.16
N ALA A 83 0.33 3.14 -6.75
CA ALA A 83 -0.56 4.28 -7.03
C ALA A 83 -1.04 4.93 -5.74
N GLY A 84 -1.35 4.12 -4.72
CA GLY A 84 -1.68 4.59 -3.38
C GLY A 84 -0.55 5.42 -2.79
N ALA A 85 0.68 4.90 -2.80
CA ALA A 85 1.85 5.60 -2.29
C ALA A 85 2.09 6.94 -3.01
N TRP A 86 1.97 6.94 -4.34
CA TRP A 86 2.09 8.14 -5.16
C TRP A 86 1.03 9.19 -4.83
N VAL A 87 -0.24 8.79 -4.80
CA VAL A 87 -1.36 9.69 -4.50
C VAL A 87 -1.22 10.28 -3.10
N GLY A 88 -0.84 9.50 -2.09
CA GLY A 88 -0.67 10.04 -0.75
C GLY A 88 0.54 10.97 -0.62
N TRP A 89 1.59 10.77 -1.42
CA TRP A 89 2.69 11.70 -1.49
C TRP A 89 2.25 13.06 -2.03
N GLU A 90 1.49 13.06 -3.12
CA GLU A 90 0.93 14.29 -3.73
C GLU A 90 -0.14 14.96 -2.84
N LEU A 91 -0.91 14.18 -2.08
CA LEU A 91 -1.88 14.69 -1.10
C LEU A 91 -1.22 15.18 0.19
N GLY A 92 -0.01 14.73 0.49
CA GLY A 92 0.73 15.08 1.71
C GLY A 92 0.84 16.59 1.96
N PRO A 93 1.20 17.41 0.97
CA PRO A 93 1.19 18.88 1.06
C PRO A 93 -0.18 19.50 1.40
N ILE A 94 -1.29 18.85 1.04
CA ILE A 94 -2.64 19.35 1.31
C ILE A 94 -3.00 19.14 2.79
N PHE A 95 -2.69 17.94 3.32
CA PHE A 95 -2.95 17.61 4.73
C PHE A 95 -1.93 18.24 5.68
N TYR A 96 -0.72 18.47 5.19
CA TYR A 96 0.39 18.99 5.98
C TYR A 96 1.17 20.05 5.21
N PRO A 97 0.59 21.26 5.04
CA PRO A 97 1.21 22.35 4.30
C PRO A 97 2.54 22.80 4.92
N GLU A 98 2.71 22.62 6.24
CA GLU A 98 3.93 23.00 6.96
C GLU A 98 5.14 22.09 6.66
N GLY A 99 4.91 20.87 6.16
CA GLY A 99 5.96 19.89 5.84
C GLY A 99 6.69 20.15 4.52
N VAL A 100 6.19 21.09 3.70
CA VAL A 100 6.72 21.41 2.36
C VAL A 100 7.92 22.37 2.43
N SER A 101 8.04 23.14 3.53
CA SER A 101 9.00 24.24 3.67
C SER A 101 10.41 23.83 4.12
N ARG A 102 10.70 22.53 4.30
CA ARG A 102 12.04 22.03 4.69
C ARG A 102 12.48 20.81 3.88
N PRO A 103 12.85 20.99 2.59
CA PRO A 103 13.52 19.94 1.83
C PRO A 103 14.93 19.75 2.40
N GLY A 104 15.11 18.79 3.30
CA GLY A 104 16.41 18.45 3.91
C GLY A 104 16.38 18.24 5.43
N GLY A 105 15.25 18.48 6.10
CA GLY A 105 15.13 18.20 7.53
C GLY A 105 14.76 16.74 7.76
N SER A 106 15.65 15.98 8.38
CA SER A 106 15.41 14.77 9.19
C SER A 106 13.99 14.20 9.15
N ILE A 107 13.85 12.91 8.81
CA ILE A 107 12.61 12.11 8.63
C ILE A 107 11.49 12.38 9.65
N TYR A 108 11.85 12.87 10.83
CA TYR A 108 10.94 13.37 11.86
C TYR A 108 10.08 14.59 11.45
N ASN A 109 10.40 15.29 10.36
CA ASN A 109 9.72 16.54 9.92
C ASN A 109 9.00 16.44 8.56
N ALA A 110 8.77 15.24 8.03
CA ALA A 110 8.01 15.06 6.78
C ALA A 110 6.62 14.43 7.01
N PRO A 111 5.63 15.19 7.50
CA PRO A 111 4.24 14.75 7.56
C PRO A 111 3.64 14.19 6.24
N PRO A 112 4.03 14.66 5.03
CA PRO A 112 3.58 14.08 3.76
C PRO A 112 3.83 12.57 3.62
N PHE A 113 4.84 12.06 4.30
CA PHE A 113 5.21 10.65 4.28
C PHE A 113 4.14 9.73 4.92
N TYR A 114 3.53 10.16 6.04
CA TYR A 114 2.50 9.37 6.70
C TYR A 114 1.27 9.19 5.80
N VAL A 115 0.93 10.23 5.04
CA VAL A 115 -0.17 10.17 4.07
C VAL A 115 0.15 9.17 2.97
N ALA A 116 1.38 9.19 2.42
CA ALA A 116 1.86 8.23 1.42
C ALA A 116 1.83 6.77 1.91
N LEU A 117 2.20 6.50 3.16
CA LEU A 117 2.14 5.15 3.73
C LEU A 117 0.71 4.63 3.88
N LEU A 118 -0.16 5.46 4.45
CA LEU A 118 -1.55 5.08 4.70
C LEU A 118 -2.29 4.89 3.38
N SER A 119 -2.07 5.78 2.41
CA SER A 119 -2.66 5.66 1.08
C SER A 119 -2.12 4.45 0.30
N ALA A 120 -0.85 4.08 0.48
CA ALA A 120 -0.29 2.85 -0.09
C ALA A 120 -1.02 1.61 0.44
N GLY A 121 -1.20 1.52 1.75
CA GLY A 121 -1.95 0.44 2.39
C GLY A 121 -3.41 0.37 1.92
N ILE A 122 -4.08 1.52 1.82
CA ILE A 122 -5.45 1.63 1.30
C ILE A 122 -5.49 1.19 -0.17
N GLY A 123 -4.62 1.74 -1.03
CA GLY A 123 -4.60 1.44 -2.45
C GLY A 123 -4.36 -0.04 -2.74
N ALA A 124 -3.41 -0.67 -2.03
CA ALA A 124 -3.13 -2.10 -2.11
C ALA A 124 -4.36 -2.96 -1.75
N ASN A 125 -5.19 -2.50 -0.80
CA ASN A 125 -6.37 -3.23 -0.34
C ASN A 125 -7.61 -2.97 -1.18
N VAL A 126 -7.86 -1.74 -1.64
CA VAL A 126 -9.08 -1.37 -2.36
C VAL A 126 -9.22 -2.16 -3.66
N LEU A 127 -8.15 -2.24 -4.46
CA LEU A 127 -8.20 -2.97 -5.74
C LEU A 127 -8.40 -4.48 -5.55
N ALA A 128 -7.74 -5.07 -4.54
CA ALA A 128 -7.92 -6.47 -4.19
C ALA A 128 -9.32 -6.76 -3.65
N MET A 129 -9.84 -5.89 -2.77
CA MET A 129 -11.18 -5.98 -2.21
C MET A 129 -12.24 -5.91 -3.30
N MET A 130 -12.13 -4.96 -4.23
CA MET A 130 -13.06 -4.82 -5.36
C MET A 130 -13.07 -6.08 -6.23
N PHE A 131 -11.89 -6.60 -6.56
CA PHE A 131 -11.77 -7.82 -7.37
C PHE A 131 -12.38 -9.05 -6.67
N TYR A 132 -12.08 -9.26 -5.40
CA TYR A 132 -12.66 -10.38 -4.65
C TYR A 132 -14.16 -10.23 -4.40
N SER A 133 -14.65 -9.02 -4.16
CA SER A 133 -16.08 -8.75 -4.01
C SER A 133 -16.83 -9.03 -5.32
N PHE A 134 -16.26 -8.61 -6.46
CA PHE A 134 -16.81 -8.92 -7.78
C PHE A 134 -16.87 -10.42 -8.03
N ARG A 135 -15.78 -11.16 -7.75
CA ARG A 135 -15.77 -12.61 -7.93
C ARG A 135 -16.76 -13.33 -7.01
N LEU A 136 -16.90 -12.85 -5.78
CA LEU A 136 -17.86 -13.39 -4.84
C LEU A 136 -19.31 -13.15 -5.30
N TRP A 137 -19.60 -11.98 -5.87
CA TRP A 137 -20.91 -11.69 -6.45
C TRP A 137 -21.19 -12.50 -7.72
N ARG A 138 -20.23 -12.57 -8.66
CA ARG A 138 -20.43 -13.18 -9.98
C ARG A 138 -20.33 -14.71 -9.99
N TYR A 139 -19.44 -15.27 -9.17
CA TYR A 139 -19.09 -16.70 -9.17
C TYR A 139 -19.43 -17.41 -7.85
N ARG A 140 -19.87 -16.67 -6.81
CA ARG A 140 -20.15 -17.24 -5.47
C ARG A 140 -18.93 -17.95 -4.84
N GLU A 141 -17.72 -17.66 -5.29
CA GLU A 141 -16.49 -18.27 -4.79
C GLU A 141 -15.90 -17.47 -3.63
N VAL A 142 -15.56 -18.16 -2.54
CA VAL A 142 -14.92 -17.63 -1.33
C VAL A 142 -13.50 -18.13 -1.22
#